data_AF-A0A0G0M728-F1
#
_entry.id   AF-A0A0G0M728-F1
#
_cell.length_a   1.000
_cell.length_b   1.000
_cell.length_c   1.000
_cell.angle_alpha   90.00
_cell.angle_beta   90.00
_cell.angle_gamma   90.00
#
_symmetry.space_group_name_H-M   'P 1'
#
loop_
_entity.id
_entity.type
_entity.pdbx_description
1 polymer ?
#
loop_
_entity_poly.entity_id
_entity_poly.type
_entity_poly.pdbx_seq_one_letter_code
_entity_poly.pdbx_strand_id
1 'polypeptide(L)'
;KCYNDKNLPFFIEVRSTEIGHLFEHIMLEYICQIKIARGLKRASISGVTDWNWRKDLIGTFHITIRTGREDYEIFIEALKRSIELLEIIVNQNIIFQEKQMAA
;
A
#
# COMPACT_ATOMS: atom_id res chain seq x y z
N LYS A 1 2.07 8.18 10.80
CA LYS A 1 3.43 8.70 10.48
C LYS A 1 4.17 7.56 9.83
N CYS A 2 4.53 7.70 8.56
CA CYS A 2 5.45 6.78 7.89
C CYS A 2 6.78 6.91 8.62
N TYR A 3 7.08 5.97 9.51
CA TYR A 3 8.35 5.97 10.24
C TYR A 3 9.36 5.26 9.36
N ASN A 4 9.88 5.99 8.37
CA ASN A 4 11.27 5.77 8.06
C ASN A 4 12.06 6.55 9.13
N ASP A 5 13.04 5.92 9.76
CA ASP A 5 13.87 6.56 10.80
C ASP A 5 14.60 7.84 10.29
N LYS A 6 14.49 8.12 8.99
CA LYS A 6 15.23 9.16 8.24
C LYS A 6 14.35 10.34 7.78
N ASN A 7 13.07 10.37 8.14
CA ASN A 7 12.05 11.34 7.71
C ASN A 7 12.03 11.69 6.20
N LEU A 8 12.28 10.72 5.31
CA LEU A 8 12.35 10.89 3.86
C LEU A 8 10.96 11.00 3.20
N PRO A 9 10.82 11.75 2.08
CA PRO A 9 9.62 11.72 1.24
C PRO A 9 9.35 10.33 0.64
N PHE A 10 8.07 9.95 0.50
CA PHE A 10 7.65 8.62 0.03
C PHE A 10 8.24 8.22 -1.34
N PHE A 11 8.41 9.17 -2.28
CA PHE A 11 9.00 8.86 -3.61
C PHE A 11 10.47 8.38 -3.53
N ILE A 12 11.17 8.68 -2.43
CA ILE A 12 12.52 8.16 -2.15
C ILE A 12 12.40 6.80 -1.47
N GLU A 13 11.49 6.69 -0.51
CA GLU A 13 11.27 5.49 0.30
C GLU A 13 10.84 4.29 -0.54
N VAL A 14 9.93 4.52 -1.50
CA VAL A 14 9.26 3.48 -2.30
C VAL A 14 10.23 2.51 -2.99
N ARG A 15 11.46 2.96 -3.30
CA ARG A 15 12.50 2.13 -3.93
C ARG A 15 13.05 1.04 -3.02
N SER A 16 12.88 1.20 -1.72
CA SER A 16 13.35 0.29 -0.65
C SER A 16 12.21 -0.16 0.26
N THR A 17 10.96 0.08 -0.14
CA THR A 17 9.78 -0.27 0.64
C THR A 17 9.36 -1.70 0.30
N GLU A 18 9.18 -2.52 1.32
CA GLU A 18 8.67 -3.87 1.13
C GLU A 18 7.25 -3.87 0.57
N ILE A 19 6.94 -4.86 -0.26
CA ILE A 19 5.69 -4.91 -1.04
C ILE A 19 4.43 -4.78 -0.17
N GLY A 20 4.44 -5.34 1.04
CA GLY A 20 3.34 -5.21 1.99
C GLY A 20 3.16 -3.77 2.49
N HIS A 21 4.24 -3.06 2.80
CA HIS A 21 4.16 -1.66 3.23
C HIS A 21 3.77 -0.75 2.06
N LEU A 22 4.22 -1.06 0.84
CA LEU A 22 3.74 -0.37 -0.37
C LEU A 22 2.22 -0.53 -0.54
N PHE A 23 1.70 -1.75 -0.36
CA PHE A 23 0.27 -2.00 -0.43
C PHE A 23 -0.52 -1.21 0.62
N GLU A 24 -0.01 -1.09 1.84
CA GLU A 24 -0.58 -0.21 2.86
C GLU A 24 -0.72 1.23 2.35
N HIS A 25 0.36 1.81 1.80
CA HIS A 25 0.29 3.20 1.29
C HIS A 25 -0.70 3.37 0.15
N ILE A 26 -0.76 2.42 -0.78
CA ILE A 26 -1.74 2.42 -1.88
C ILE A 26 -3.17 2.42 -1.30
N MET A 27 -3.44 1.57 -0.31
CA MET A 27 -4.73 1.52 0.38
C MET A 27 -5.08 2.85 1.05
N LEU A 28 -4.15 3.43 1.83
CA LEU A 28 -4.37 4.69 2.53
C LEU A 28 -4.68 5.83 1.56
N GLU A 29 -3.95 5.90 0.44
CA GLU A 29 -4.14 6.91 -0.59
C GLU A 29 -5.51 6.76 -1.26
N TYR A 30 -5.92 5.54 -1.66
CA TYR A 30 -7.24 5.35 -2.27
C TYR A 30 -8.38 5.69 -1.30
N ILE A 31 -8.27 5.33 -0.01
CA ILE A 31 -9.27 5.73 0.98
C ILE A 31 -9.38 7.25 1.04
N CYS A 32 -8.25 7.97 1.08
CA CYS A 32 -8.24 9.43 1.07
C CYS A 32 -8.89 10.01 -0.21
N GLN A 33 -8.53 9.51 -1.38
CA GLN A 33 -9.08 9.95 -2.65
C GLN A 33 -10.60 9.75 -2.73
N ILE A 34 -11.08 8.58 -2.33
CA ILE A 34 -12.52 8.26 -2.34
C ILE A 34 -13.27 9.15 -1.35
N LYS A 35 -12.73 9.35 -0.13
CA LYS A 35 -13.30 10.26 0.87
C LYS A 35 -13.43 11.69 0.33
N ILE A 36 -12.39 12.20 -0.33
CA ILE A 36 -12.39 13.53 -0.93
C ILE A 36 -13.41 13.61 -2.07
N ALA A 37 -13.46 12.61 -2.95
CA ALA A 37 -14.44 12.53 -4.03
C ALA A 37 -15.89 12.50 -3.53
N ARG A 38 -16.14 11.92 -2.35
CA ARG A 38 -17.44 11.90 -1.67
C ARG A 38 -17.74 13.17 -0.85
N GLY A 39 -16.92 14.22 -0.96
CA GLY A 39 -17.21 15.56 -0.44
C GLY A 39 -16.42 16.00 0.79
N LEU A 40 -15.49 15.18 1.31
CA LEU A 40 -14.60 15.62 2.39
C LEU A 40 -13.56 16.61 1.87
N LYS A 41 -13.45 17.79 2.51
CA LYS A 41 -12.44 18.81 2.14
C LYS A 41 -11.00 18.31 2.27
N ARG A 42 -10.77 17.44 3.26
CA ARG A 42 -9.49 16.76 3.53
C ARG A 42 -9.80 15.41 4.13
N ALA A 43 -8.99 14.41 3.77
CA ALA A 43 -9.03 13.09 4.37
C ALA A 43 -7.63 12.75 4.89
N SER A 44 -7.57 12.12 6.06
CA SER A 44 -6.35 11.58 6.64
C SER A 44 -6.70 10.22 7.23
N ILE A 45 -5.85 9.24 6.97
CA ILE A 45 -5.97 7.90 7.51
C ILE A 45 -4.60 7.37 7.89
N SER A 46 -4.55 6.45 8.84
CA SER A 46 -3.31 5.84 9.29
C SER A 46 -3.41 4.32 9.20
N GLY A 47 -2.36 3.69 8.69
CA GLY A 47 -2.12 2.27 8.80
C GLY A 47 -0.84 1.98 9.58
N VAL A 48 -0.61 0.68 9.80
CA VAL A 48 0.67 0.09 10.21
C VAL A 48 0.82 -1.23 9.47
N THR A 49 2.03 -1.51 8.98
CA THR A 49 2.44 -2.81 8.47
C THR A 49 3.50 -3.40 9.38
N ASP A 50 3.26 -4.63 9.84
CA ASP A 50 4.18 -5.41 10.65
C ASP A 50 4.50 -6.75 9.98
N TRP A 51 5.68 -7.30 10.23
CA TRP A 51 6.06 -8.65 9.80
C TRP A 51 6.98 -9.32 10.81
N ASN A 52 6.84 -10.64 10.97
CA ASN A 52 7.71 -11.43 11.83
C ASN A 52 8.05 -12.77 11.20
N TRP A 53 9.12 -12.83 10.41
CA TRP A 53 9.53 -14.06 9.71
C TRP A 53 10.05 -15.18 10.63
N ARG A 54 10.15 -14.95 11.94
CA ARG A 54 10.41 -16.02 12.92
C ARG A 54 9.12 -16.74 13.34
N LYS A 55 7.97 -16.09 13.19
CA LYS A 55 6.65 -16.59 13.59
C LYS A 55 5.76 -16.89 12.39
N ASP A 56 5.85 -16.08 11.35
CA ASP A 56 5.06 -16.16 10.13
C ASP A 56 5.91 -16.68 8.96
N LEU A 57 5.25 -17.20 7.93
CA LEU A 57 5.92 -17.57 6.68
C LEU A 57 6.59 -16.34 6.05
N ILE A 58 7.80 -16.53 5.50
CA ILE A 58 8.53 -15.46 4.79
C ILE A 58 7.64 -14.87 3.69
N GLY A 59 7.59 -13.54 3.63
CA GLY A 59 6.71 -12.81 2.71
C GLY A 59 5.28 -12.58 3.24
N THR A 60 4.97 -13.01 4.47
CA THR A 60 3.72 -12.66 5.15
C THR A 60 3.83 -11.27 5.78
N PHE A 61 2.84 -10.42 5.49
CA PHE A 61 2.72 -9.08 6.04
C PHE A 61 1.36 -8.92 6.74
N HIS A 62 1.36 -8.32 7.92
CA HIS A 62 0.15 -8.01 8.67
C HIS A 62 -0.11 -6.50 8.57
N ILE A 63 -1.19 -6.12 7.91
CA ILE A 63 -1.53 -4.72 7.67
C ILE A 63 -2.78 -4.36 8.47
N THR A 64 -2.67 -3.33 9.30
CA THR A 64 -3.78 -2.78 10.09
C THR A 64 -4.07 -1.37 9.61
N ILE A 65 -5.30 -1.12 9.13
CA ILE A 65 -5.75 0.21 8.71
C ILE A 65 -6.82 0.69 9.69
N ARG A 66 -6.67 1.92 10.21
CA ARG A 66 -7.62 2.51 11.16
C ARG A 66 -8.75 3.21 10.42
N THR A 67 -9.89 2.53 10.26
CA THR A 67 -11.14 3.07 9.70
C THR A 67 -12.30 3.01 10.68
N GLY A 68 -13.30 3.87 10.47
CA GLY A 68 -14.59 3.79 11.15
C GLY A 68 -15.56 2.85 10.41
N ARG A 69 -16.66 2.45 11.06
CA ARG A 69 -17.69 1.59 10.44
C ARG A 69 -18.37 2.26 9.25
N GLU A 70 -18.49 3.58 9.30
CA GLU A 70 -18.97 4.45 8.25
C GLU A 70 -18.12 4.40 6.96
N ASP A 71 -16.86 3.98 7.07
CA ASP A 71 -15.95 3.88 5.93
C ASP A 71 -15.99 2.50 5.26
N TYR A 72 -16.88 1.59 5.67
CA TYR A 72 -16.87 0.21 5.17
C TYR A 72 -16.91 0.11 3.63
N GLU A 73 -17.83 0.84 2.99
CA GLU A 73 -17.91 0.83 1.52
C GLU A 73 -16.67 1.45 0.86
N ILE A 74 -16.15 2.53 1.44
CA ILE A 74 -14.93 3.19 0.98
C ILE A 74 -13.74 2.23 1.09
N PHE A 75 -13.68 1.47 2.17
CA PHE A 75 -12.62 0.49 2.42
C PHE A 75 -12.67 -0.64 1.39
N ILE A 76 -13.85 -1.21 1.11
CA ILE A 76 -14.00 -2.26 0.10
C ILE A 76 -13.64 -1.74 -1.30
N GLU A 77 -14.03 -0.52 -1.63
CA GLU A 77 -13.68 0.10 -2.91
C GLU A 77 -12.16 0.34 -3.03
N ALA A 78 -11.55 0.90 -1.99
CA ALA A 78 -10.11 1.11 -1.93
C ALA A 78 -9.33 -0.21 -2.02
N LEU A 79 -9.82 -1.27 -1.37
CA LEU A 79 -9.21 -2.60 -1.42
C LEU A 79 -9.14 -3.15 -2.84
N LYS A 80 -10.26 -3.09 -3.57
CA LYS A 80 -10.31 -3.55 -4.96
C LYS A 80 -9.31 -2.80 -5.84
N ARG A 81 -9.30 -1.47 -5.75
CA ARG A 81 -8.39 -0.61 -6.53
C ARG A 81 -6.92 -0.83 -6.16
N SER A 82 -6.64 -1.11 -4.89
CA SER A 82 -5.28 -1.37 -4.41
C SER A 82 -4.75 -2.69 -4.94
N ILE A 83 -5.58 -3.74 -4.95
CA ILE A 83 -5.22 -5.05 -5.52
C ILE A 83 -4.91 -4.88 -7.01
N GLU A 84 -5.80 -4.24 -7.76
CA GLU A 84 -5.62 -4.00 -9.19
C GLU A 84 -4.32 -3.23 -9.49
N LEU A 85 -4.04 -2.14 -8.76
CA LEU A 85 -2.81 -1.37 -8.96
C LEU A 85 -1.57 -2.20 -8.61
N LEU A 86 -1.61 -2.95 -7.51
CA LEU A 86 -0.46 -3.76 -7.09
C LEU A 86 -0.17 -4.87 -8.11
N GLU A 87 -1.21 -5.52 -8.64
CA GLU A 87 -1.07 -6.51 -9.71
C GLU A 87 -0.39 -5.91 -10.95
N ILE A 88 -0.78 -4.69 -11.35
CA ILE A 88 -0.14 -3.98 -12.46
C ILE A 88 1.35 -3.73 -12.15
N ILE A 89 1.66 -3.20 -10.97
CA ILE A 89 3.04 -2.89 -10.56
C ILE A 89 3.91 -4.15 -10.55
N VAL A 90 3.43 -5.23 -9.95
CA VAL A 90 4.17 -6.49 -9.84
C VAL A 90 4.38 -7.11 -11.22
N ASN A 91 3.32 -7.19 -12.04
CA ASN A 91 3.41 -7.80 -13.36
C ASN A 91 4.30 -7.01 -14.33
N GLN A 92 4.27 -5.67 -14.27
CA GLN A 92 5.18 -4.87 -15.07
C GLN A 92 6.64 -5.14 -14.69
N ASN A 93 6.96 -5.19 -13.39
CA ASN A 93 8.33 -5.43 -12.94
C ASN A 93 8.83 -6.87 -13.23
N ILE A 94 7.95 -7.88 -13.19
CA ILE A 94 8.30 -9.26 -13.60
C ILE A 94 8.63 -9.30 -15.10
N ILE A 95 7.82 -8.68 -15.95
CA ILE A 95 8.04 -8.64 -17.41
C ILE A 95 9.35 -7.92 -17.77
N PHE A 96 9.77 -6.91 -16.98
CA PHE A 96 11.06 -6.24 -17.19
C PHE A 96 12.27 -7.09 -16.78
N GLN A 97 12.15 -7.98 -15.79
CA GLN A 97 13.22 -8.90 -15.38
C GLN A 97 13.47 -9.99 -16.44
N GLU A 98 12.41 -10.59 -17.00
CA GLU A 98 12.55 -11.62 -18.03
C GLU A 98 13.20 -11.08 -19.32
N LYS A 99 12.89 -9.83 -19.70
CA LYS A 99 13.51 -9.18 -20.88
C LYS A 99 14.99 -8.84 -20.69
N GLN A 100 15.48 -8.64 -19.46
CA GLN A 100 16.90 -8.39 -19.21
C GLN A 100 17.74 -9.67 -19.14
N MET A 101 17.13 -10.81 -18.82
CA MET A 101 17.82 -12.12 -18.82
C MET A 101 17.90 -12.77 -20.21
N ALA A 102 17.09 -12.31 -21.17
CA ALA A 102 17.06 -12.83 -22.54
C ALA A 102 17.87 -11.98 -23.55
N ALA A 103 18.72 -11.06 -23.07
CA ALA A 103 19.54 -10.16 -23.89
C ALA A 103 21.04 -10.41 -23.71
#